data_AF-A0A0L0FFE4-F1
#
_entry.id   AF-A0A0L0FFE4-F1
#
_cell.length_a   1.000
_cell.length_b   1.000
_cell.length_c   1.000
_cell.angle_alpha   90.00
_cell.angle_beta   90.00
_cell.angle_gamma   90.00
#
_symmetry.space_group_name_H-M   'P 1'
#
loop_
_entity.id
_entity.type
_entity.pdbx_description
1 polymer ?
#
loop_
_entity_poly.entity_id
_entity_poly.type
_entity_poly.pdbx_seq_one_letter_code
_entity_poly.pdbx_strand_id
1 'polypeptide(L)' 'DVKDISGGCGASFECVIVSSQFQGKAPLARQRAVNAILKDELAEVHAFVQRCYTPEQWAKKQESA' A
#
# COMPACT_ATOMS: atom_id res chain seq x y z
N ASP A 1 6.62 3.49 2.48
CA ASP A 1 7.39 2.50 3.27
C ASP A 1 7.09 1.12 2.73
N VAL A 2 8.08 0.22 2.65
CA VAL A 2 7.94 -1.13 2.08
C VAL A 2 8.64 -2.12 3.01
N LYS A 3 7.92 -3.14 3.45
CA LYS A 3 8.40 -4.17 4.38
C LYS A 3 8.23 -5.55 3.76
N ASP A 4 9.30 -6.32 3.71
CA ASP A 4 9.23 -7.74 3.36
C ASP A 4 8.66 -8.53 4.54
N ILE A 5 7.59 -9.28 4.30
CA ILE A 5 6.89 -10.12 5.29
C ILE A 5 6.91 -11.61 4.90
N SER A 6 7.74 -12.00 3.93
CA SER A 6 7.75 -13.33 3.34
C SER A 6 8.30 -14.45 4.22
N GLY A 7 8.79 -14.13 5.42
CA GLY A 7 9.22 -15.13 6.42
C GLY A 7 10.29 -16.12 5.93
N GLY A 8 11.01 -15.82 4.84
CA GLY A 8 12.03 -16.67 4.23
C GLY A 8 11.64 -17.39 2.94
N CYS A 9 10.39 -17.26 2.45
CA CYS A 9 9.97 -17.86 1.16
C CYS A 9 10.09 -16.88 -0.03
N GLY A 10 10.30 -15.59 0.23
CA GLY A 10 10.34 -14.54 -0.78
C GLY A 10 8.95 -14.18 -1.33
N ALA A 11 8.81 -12.97 -1.85
CA ALA A 11 7.63 -12.48 -2.59
C ALA A 11 6.36 -12.17 -1.78
N SER A 12 6.45 -11.80 -0.50
CA SER A 12 5.33 -11.18 0.23
C SER A 12 5.73 -9.80 0.77
N PHE A 13 5.02 -8.75 0.36
CA PHE A 13 5.34 -7.37 0.75
C PHE A 13 4.18 -6.68 1.45
N GLU A 14 4.49 -5.90 2.48
CA GLU A 14 3.59 -4.93 3.09
C GLU A 14 4.07 -3.50 2.77
N CYS A 15 3.23 -2.71 2.11
CA CYS A 15 3.56 -1.35 1.68
C CYS A 15 2.62 -0.32 2.30
N VAL A 16 3.20 0.76 2.83
CA VAL A 16 2.48 1.98 3.18
C VAL A 16 2.68 2.99 2.07
N ILE A 17 1.60 3.36 1.40
CA ILE A 17 1.58 4.29 0.28
C ILE A 17 0.84 5.55 0.73
N VAL A 18 1.52 6.68 0.66
CA VAL A 18 0.99 7.98 1.06
C VAL A 18 0.89 8.88 -0.17
N SER A 19 -0.31 9.33 -0.50
CA SER A 19 -0.52 10.18 -1.69
C SER A 19 -1.74 11.08 -1.54
N SER A 20 -1.63 12.32 -2.02
CA SER A 20 -2.76 13.27 -2.11
C SER A 20 -3.84 12.78 -3.07
N GLN A 21 -3.50 11.94 -4.05
CA GLN A 21 -4.44 11.37 -5.03
C GLN A 21 -5.49 10.43 -4.41
N PHE A 22 -5.34 10.09 -3.13
CA PHE A 22 -6.29 9.28 -2.38
C PHE A 22 -7.38 10.11 -1.69
N GLN A 23 -7.27 11.43 -1.70
CA GLN A 23 -8.28 12.32 -1.12
C GLN A 23 -9.62 12.15 -1.85
N GLY A 24 -10.71 12.07 -1.09
CA GLY A 24 -12.06 11.84 -1.62
C GLY A 24 -12.32 10.43 -2.18
N LYS A 25 -11.31 9.55 -2.27
CA LYS A 25 -11.48 8.16 -2.75
C LYS A 25 -11.76 7.21 -1.58
N ALA A 26 -12.68 6.27 -1.79
CA ALA A 26 -12.90 5.16 -0.87
C ALA A 26 -11.66 4.24 -0.80
N PRO A 27 -11.41 3.53 0.32
CA PRO A 27 -10.25 2.66 0.50
C PRO A 27 -10.06 1.65 -0.65
N LEU A 28 -11.12 0.98 -1.08
CA LEU A 28 -11.08 0.02 -2.18
C LEU A 28 -10.68 0.66 -3.52
N ALA A 29 -11.15 1.88 -3.79
CA ALA A 29 -10.82 2.61 -5.01
C ALA A 29 -9.33 2.99 -5.06
N ARG A 30 -8.74 3.32 -3.90
CA ARG A 30 -7.30 3.58 -3.77
C ARG A 30 -6.50 2.30 -4.07
N GLN A 31 -6.88 1.19 -3.45
CA GLN A 31 -6.23 -0.09 -3.65
C GLN A 31 -6.30 -0.56 -5.10
N ARG A 32 -7.47 -0.44 -5.74
CA ARG A 32 -7.64 -0.75 -7.17
C ARG A 32 -6.76 0.12 -8.06
N ALA A 33 -6.66 1.42 -7.76
CA ALA A 33 -5.81 2.32 -8.52
C ALA A 33 -4.33 1.92 -8.43
N VAL A 34 -3.85 1.56 -7.23
CA VAL A 34 -2.48 1.07 -7.05
C VAL A 34 -2.27 -0.27 -7.76
N ASN A 35 -3.19 -1.22 -7.61
CA ASN A 35 -3.09 -2.53 -8.27
C ASN A 35 -3.12 -2.42 -9.80
N ALA A 36 -3.82 -1.42 -10.36
CA ALA A 36 -3.84 -1.19 -11.79
C ALA A 36 -2.49 -0.67 -12.31
N ILE A 37 -1.78 0.13 -11.51
CA ILE A 37 -0.45 0.66 -11.85
C ILE A 37 0.60 -0.45 -11.71
N LEU A 38 0.53 -1.24 -10.64
CA LEU A 38 1.50 -2.28 -10.30
C LEU A 38 1.12 -3.66 -10.87
N LYS A 39 0.28 -3.70 -11.91
CA LYS A 39 -0.35 -4.96 -12.35
C LYS A 39 0.69 -5.99 -12.76
N ASP A 40 1.72 -5.56 -13.48
CA ASP A 40 2.74 -6.45 -14.04
C ASP A 40 3.67 -6.95 -12.94
N GLU A 41 4.05 -6.07 -12.01
CA GLU A 41 4.86 -6.43 -10.84
C GLU A 41 4.10 -7.36 -9.89
N LEU A 42 2.80 -7.13 -9.67
CA LEU A 42 1.97 -7.99 -8.81
C LEU A 42 1.81 -9.41 -9.36
N ALA A 43 2.01 -9.63 -10.67
CA ALA A 43 1.98 -10.97 -11.24
C ALA A 43 3.17 -11.83 -10.79
N GLU A 44 4.28 -11.21 -10.38
CA GLU A 44 5.50 -11.87 -9.93
C GLU A 44 5.58 -12.03 -8.40
N VAL A 45 4.61 -11.45 -7.67
CA VAL A 45 4.60 -11.38 -6.21
C VAL A 45 3.55 -12.34 -5.66
N HIS A 46 3.90 -13.14 -4.66
CA HIS A 46 2.97 -14.07 -4.02
C HIS A 46 1.88 -13.36 -3.20
N ALA A 47 2.27 -12.33 -2.44
CA ALA A 47 1.32 -11.52 -1.69
C ALA A 47 1.74 -10.04 -1.62
N PHE A 48 0.76 -9.16 -1.81
CA PHE A 48 0.96 -7.71 -1.69
C PHE A 48 -0.11 -7.10 -0.79
N VAL A 49 0.31 -6.71 0.41
CA VAL A 49 -0.51 -5.98 1.37
C VAL A 49 -0.19 -4.49 1.21
N GLN A 50 -1.20 -3.67 0.99
CA GLN A 50 -1.00 -2.23 0.85
C GLN A 50 -1.96 -1.43 1.73
N ARG A 51 -1.40 -0.41 2.38
CA ARG A 51 -2.12 0.58 3.19
C ARG A 51 -2.01 1.93 2.50
N CYS A 52 -3.12 2.42 1.96
CA CYS A 52 -3.19 3.67 1.19
C CYS A 52 -3.74 4.82 2.05
N TYR A 53 -2.89 5.79 2.39
CA TYR A 53 -3.24 6.94 3.22
C TYR A 53 -3.08 8.26 2.49
N THR A 54 -3.91 9.25 2.83
CA THR A 54 -3.58 10.64 2.49
C THR A 54 -2.45 11.14 3.39
N PRO A 55 -1.70 12.19 2.99
CA PRO A 55 -0.68 12.79 3.85
C PRO A 55 -1.22 13.16 5.24
N GLU A 56 -2.42 13.74 5.31
CA GLU A 56 -3.08 14.09 6.57
C GLU A 56 -3.42 12.87 7.43
N GLN A 57 -3.92 11.79 6.80
CA GLN A 57 -4.22 10.54 7.50
C GLN A 57 -2.95 9.89 8.04
N TRP A 58 -1.86 9.94 7.27
CA TRP A 58 -0.58 9.38 7.67
C TRP A 58 0.05 10.17 8.82
N ALA A 59 0.02 11.51 8.75
CA ALA A 59 0.50 12.39 9.80
C ALA A 59 -0.19 12.10 11.14
N LYS A 60 -1.54 12.06 11.16
CA LYS A 60 -2.31 11.72 12.37
C LYS A 60 -1.97 10.35 12.94
N LYS A 61 -1.65 9.39 12.07
CA LYS A 61 -1.33 8.02 12.47
C LYS A 61 0.08 7.90 13.07
N GLN A 62 1.02 8.73 12.65
CA GLN A 62 2.35 8.81 13.24
C GLN A 62 2.37 9.55 14.57
N GLU A 63 1.47 10.51 14.76
CA GLU A 63 1.33 11.26 16.01
C GLU A 63 0.71 10.42 17.14
N SER A 64 0.01 9.34 16.78
CA SER A 64 -0.64 8.41 17.71
C SER A 64 0.18 7.14 17.97
N ALA A 65 1.43 7.07 17.49
CA ALA A 65 2.30 5.89 17.54
C ALA A 65 3.51 6.09 18.44
#